data_AF-A0A9E4BBI2-F1
#
_entry.id   AF-A0A9E4BBI2-F1
#
_cell.length_a   1.000
_cell.length_b   1.000
_cell.length_c   1.000
_cell.angle_alpha   90.00
_cell.angle_beta   90.00
_cell.angle_gamma   90.00
#
_symmetry.space_group_name_H-M   'P 1'
#
loop_
_entity.id
_entity.type
_entity.pdbx_description
1 polymer ?
#
loop_
_entity_poly.entity_id
_entity_poly.type
_entity_poly.pdbx_seq_one_letter_code
_entity_poly.pdbx_strand_id
1 'polypeptide(L)'
;QGRGNSGVFLLGLYEIQVLDGYDNPTYADGLTAAIYGQYPPLVNASVPPGQWHVFDVVFESPVYRDGSLATPAYMTVFHNGLLAHHRQPLQGPTQHRQLASYTDLHGPEG
;
A
#
# COMPACT_ATOMS: atom_id res chain seq x y z
N GLN A 1 7.21 -8.15 11.14
CA GLN A 1 8.03 -7.06 10.58
C GLN A 1 8.77 -6.35 11.71
N GLY A 2 10.07 -6.65 11.92
CA GLY A 2 10.85 -6.08 13.04
C GLY A 2 12.07 -5.25 12.62
N ARG A 3 12.34 -5.14 11.32
CA ARG A 3 13.56 -4.52 10.78
C ARG A 3 13.19 -3.38 9.83
N GLY A 4 13.41 -2.14 10.27
CA GLY A 4 13.13 -0.94 9.46
C GLY A 4 11.65 -0.74 9.09
N ASN A 5 10.71 -1.13 9.96
CA ASN A 5 9.27 -1.06 9.68
C ASN A 5 8.72 0.37 9.83
N SER A 6 8.04 0.85 8.79
CA SER A 6 7.26 2.07 8.75
C SER A 6 6.18 1.95 7.66
N GLY A 7 5.49 3.03 7.33
CA GLY A 7 4.46 3.03 6.29
C GLY A 7 4.14 4.44 5.79
N VAL A 8 3.73 4.53 4.53
CA VAL A 8 3.16 5.74 3.94
C VAL A 8 1.65 5.56 3.86
N PHE A 9 0.90 6.36 4.61
CA PHE A 9 -0.56 6.25 4.70
C PHE A 9 -1.25 7.33 3.85
N LEU A 10 -1.92 6.92 2.78
CA LEU A 10 -2.71 7.80 1.94
C LEU A 10 -4.08 8.00 2.61
N LEU A 11 -4.47 9.26 2.81
CA LEU A 11 -5.66 9.65 3.59
C LEU A 11 -5.68 9.08 5.02
N GLY A 12 -4.52 8.68 5.57
CA GLY A 12 -4.46 7.99 6.87
C GLY A 12 -5.01 6.56 6.88
N LEU A 13 -5.41 6.01 5.72
CA LEU A 13 -6.18 4.76 5.63
C LEU A 13 -5.52 3.66 4.80
N TYR A 14 -4.74 4.03 3.78
CA TYR A 14 -4.18 3.08 2.83
C TYR A 14 -2.66 3.09 2.92
N GLU A 15 -2.09 2.01 3.45
CA GLU A 15 -0.66 1.89 3.70
C GLU A 15 0.09 1.27 2.52
N ILE A 16 1.11 2.00 2.06
CA ILE A 16 2.25 1.41 1.36
C ILE A 16 3.28 1.03 2.41
N GLN A 17 3.60 -0.25 2.49
CA GLN A 17 4.54 -0.76 3.47
C GLN A 17 5.96 -0.23 3.21
N VAL A 18 6.58 0.35 4.24
CA VAL A 18 8.02 0.64 4.26
C VAL A 18 8.69 -0.39 5.16
N LEU A 19 9.67 -1.12 4.64
CA LEU A 19 10.39 -2.14 5.38
C LEU A 19 11.82 -2.22 4.84
N ASP A 20 12.76 -2.68 5.65
CA ASP A 20 14.02 -3.22 5.12
C ASP A 20 13.73 -4.58 4.46
N GLY A 21 13.53 -4.56 3.14
CA GLY A 21 13.20 -5.74 2.33
C GLY A 21 14.40 -6.41 1.66
N TYR A 22 15.62 -5.94 1.94
CA TYR A 22 16.84 -6.50 1.35
C TYR A 22 17.30 -7.73 2.14
N ASP A 23 17.34 -8.90 1.48
CA ASP A 23 17.63 -10.20 2.09
C ASP A 23 16.83 -10.46 3.39
N ASN A 24 15.57 -10.04 3.40
CA ASN A 24 14.70 -10.14 4.56
C ASN A 24 13.34 -10.77 4.20
N PRO A 25 13.22 -12.10 4.23
CA PRO A 25 11.97 -12.78 3.92
C PRO A 25 10.90 -12.46 4.97
N THR A 26 9.70 -12.15 4.49
CA THR A 26 8.50 -11.93 5.31
C THR A 26 7.26 -12.41 4.55
N TYR A 27 6.06 -12.23 5.11
CA TYR A 27 4.83 -12.56 4.38
C TYR A 27 4.64 -11.60 3.19
N ALA A 28 4.11 -12.13 2.08
CA ALA A 28 4.20 -11.48 0.78
C ALA A 28 3.55 -10.09 0.75
N ASP A 29 2.39 -9.95 1.37
CA ASP A 29 1.59 -8.73 1.52
C ASP A 29 2.05 -7.81 2.67
N GLY A 30 3.21 -8.09 3.26
CA GLY A 30 3.90 -7.24 4.24
C GLY A 30 5.34 -6.91 3.87
N LEU A 31 5.76 -7.17 2.63
CA LEU A 31 7.09 -6.79 2.14
C LEU A 31 7.15 -5.28 1.83
N THR A 32 8.34 -4.71 1.71
CA THR A 32 8.56 -3.35 1.21
C THR A 32 7.78 -3.11 -0.09
N ALA A 33 7.11 -1.97 -0.20
CA ALA A 33 6.25 -1.60 -1.31
C ALA A 33 4.97 -2.44 -1.49
N ALA A 34 4.64 -3.34 -0.56
CA ALA A 34 3.32 -3.98 -0.54
C ALA A 34 2.23 -2.94 -0.28
N ILE A 35 1.05 -3.16 -0.86
CA ILE A 35 -0.19 -2.57 -0.33
C ILE A 35 -0.54 -3.44 0.87
N TYR A 36 -0.35 -2.87 2.06
CA TYR A 36 -0.22 -3.66 3.27
C TYR A 36 -1.45 -4.53 3.56
N GLY A 37 -1.22 -5.82 3.77
CA GLY A 37 -2.27 -6.79 4.08
C GLY A 37 -3.19 -7.12 2.90
N GLN A 38 -2.92 -6.63 1.68
CA GLN A 38 -3.75 -6.87 0.50
C GLN A 38 -2.97 -7.47 -0.66
N TYR A 39 -1.86 -6.84 -1.07
CA TYR A 39 -1.14 -7.24 -2.28
C TYR A 39 0.39 -7.15 -2.10
N PRO A 40 1.14 -8.22 -2.44
CA PRO A 40 2.59 -8.11 -2.58
C PRO A 40 2.95 -7.18 -3.75
N PRO A 41 4.11 -6.52 -3.73
CA PRO A 41 4.60 -5.81 -4.92
C PRO A 41 4.91 -6.81 -6.04
N LEU A 42 4.78 -6.36 -7.29
CA LEU A 42 5.15 -7.15 -8.48
C LEU A 42 6.64 -7.54 -8.49
N VAL A 43 7.48 -6.72 -7.87
CA VAL A 43 8.92 -6.93 -7.74
C VAL A 43 9.42 -6.36 -6.41
N ASN A 44 10.36 -7.04 -5.75
CA ASN A 44 11.11 -6.47 -4.65
C ASN A 44 12.31 -5.70 -5.20
N ALA A 45 12.23 -4.37 -5.21
CA ALA A 45 13.30 -3.48 -5.68
C ALA A 45 14.19 -2.97 -4.53
N SER A 46 14.24 -3.69 -3.40
CA SER A 46 15.02 -3.27 -2.24
C SER A 46 16.53 -3.32 -2.50
N VAL A 47 17.26 -2.31 -2.02
CA VAL A 47 18.71 -2.20 -2.07
C VAL A 47 19.31 -2.36 -0.67
N PRO A 48 20.62 -2.66 -0.53
CA PRO A 48 21.26 -2.81 0.77
C PRO A 48 21.10 -1.59 1.70
N PRO A 49 21.11 -1.80 3.03
CA PRO A 49 21.05 -0.71 4.01
C PRO A 49 22.10 0.38 3.78
N GLY A 50 21.72 1.63 4.03
CA GLY A 50 22.57 2.82 3.81
C GLY A 50 22.38 3.48 2.45
N GLN A 51 21.60 2.88 1.56
CA GLN A 51 21.16 3.49 0.30
C GLN A 51 19.75 4.07 0.43
N TRP A 52 19.45 5.07 -0.40
CA TRP A 52 18.12 5.65 -0.47
C TRP A 52 17.18 4.75 -1.28
N HIS A 53 15.94 4.65 -0.81
CA HIS A 53 14.84 4.16 -1.62
C HIS A 53 13.96 5.32 -2.03
N VAL A 54 13.50 5.29 -3.28
CA VAL A 54 12.59 6.29 -3.83
C VAL A 54 11.26 5.61 -4.13
N PHE A 55 10.17 6.26 -3.73
CA PHE A 55 8.81 5.85 -4.01
C PHE A 55 8.11 6.94 -4.81
N ASP A 56 7.56 6.56 -5.97
CA ASP A 56 6.64 7.41 -6.72
C ASP A 56 5.26 6.77 -6.64
N VAL A 57 4.27 7.55 -6.17
CA VAL A 57 2.93 7.04 -5.84
C VAL A 57 1.89 7.89 -6.55
N VAL A 58 1.03 7.25 -7.32
CA VAL A 58 -0.20 7.84 -7.86
C VAL A 58 -1.37 7.18 -7.16
N PHE A 59 -2.21 8.00 -6.52
CA PHE A 59 -3.37 7.55 -5.78
C PHE A 59 -4.65 8.16 -6.36
N GLU A 60 -5.60 7.30 -6.73
CA GLU A 60 -6.97 7.67 -7.09
C GLU A 60 -7.84 7.36 -5.86
N SER A 61 -8.47 8.38 -5.25
CA SER A 61 -9.31 8.19 -4.07
C SER A 61 -10.58 7.39 -4.40
N PRO A 62 -11.16 6.66 -3.42
CA PRO A 62 -12.43 5.98 -3.63
C PRO A 62 -13.54 7.03 -3.83
N VAL A 63 -14.56 6.69 -4.61
CA VAL A 63 -15.73 7.54 -4.80
C VAL A 63 -16.94 6.83 -4.19
N TYR A 64 -17.68 7.56 -3.36
CA TYR A 64 -18.96 7.13 -2.83
C TYR A 64 -20.10 7.91 -3.49
N ARG A 65 -21.21 7.23 -3.80
CA ARG A 65 -22.45 7.83 -4.31
C ARG A 65 -23.62 7.21 -3.57
N ASP A 66 -24.55 8.05 -3.13
CA ASP A 66 -25.78 7.63 -2.45
C ASP A 66 -25.54 6.70 -1.24
N GLY A 67 -24.46 6.97 -0.49
CA GLY A 67 -24.08 6.18 0.69
C GLY A 67 -23.45 4.81 0.37
N SER A 68 -23.11 4.54 -0.88
CA SER A 68 -22.47 3.28 -1.32
C SER A 68 -21.18 3.55 -2.09
N LEU A 69 -20.26 2.58 -2.07
CA LEU A 69 -19.04 2.66 -2.85
C LEU A 69 -19.37 2.60 -4.35
N ALA A 70 -19.00 3.65 -5.09
CA ALA A 70 -19.17 3.71 -6.53
C ALA A 70 -17.91 3.27 -7.28
N THR A 71 -16.73 3.67 -6.82
CA THR A 71 -15.43 3.18 -7.34
C THR A 71 -14.44 3.00 -6.18
N PRO A 72 -13.65 1.91 -6.15
CA PRO A 72 -12.62 1.73 -5.14
C PRO A 72 -11.49 2.75 -5.33
N ALA A 73 -10.60 2.81 -4.34
CA ALA A 73 -9.34 3.50 -4.49
C ALA A 73 -8.43 2.71 -5.44
N TYR A 74 -7.60 3.40 -6.21
CA TYR A 74 -6.56 2.77 -7.02
C TYR A 74 -5.18 3.31 -6.64
N MET A 75 -4.17 2.45 -6.75
CA MET A 75 -2.79 2.84 -6.47
C MET A 75 -1.85 2.33 -7.54
N THR A 76 -1.01 3.24 -8.05
CA THR A 76 0.16 2.89 -8.84
C THR A 76 1.39 3.26 -8.02
N VAL A 77 2.31 2.31 -7.85
CA VAL A 77 3.52 2.49 -7.06
C VAL A 77 4.72 2.11 -7.89
N PHE A 78 5.72 2.98 -7.93
CA PHE A 78 7.06 2.65 -8.35
C PHE A 78 7.98 2.64 -7.14
N HIS A 79 8.82 1.61 -7.05
CA HIS A 79 9.87 1.50 -6.05
C HIS A 79 11.21 1.47 -6.77
N ASN A 80 12.06 2.46 -6.51
CA ASN A 80 13.35 2.63 -7.19
C ASN A 80 13.23 2.61 -8.74
N GLY A 81 12.18 3.27 -9.26
CA GLY A 81 11.89 3.35 -10.70
C GLY A 81 11.26 2.10 -11.32
N LEU A 82 11.09 1.02 -10.56
CA LEU A 82 10.44 -0.21 -11.02
C LEU A 82 8.97 -0.23 -10.60
N LEU A 83 8.10 -0.64 -11.51
CA LEU A 83 6.65 -0.73 -11.27
C LEU A 83 6.36 -1.84 -10.26
N ALA A 84 5.94 -1.45 -9.06
CA ALA A 84 5.58 -2.35 -7.97
C ALA A 84 4.07 -2.64 -7.95
N HIS A 85 3.23 -1.68 -8.31
CA HIS A 85 1.78 -1.83 -8.48
C HIS A 85 1.30 -1.01 -9.67
N HIS A 86 0.47 -1.58 -10.54
CA HIS A 86 -0.08 -0.89 -11.71
C HIS A 86 -1.58 -0.69 -11.56
N ARG A 87 -2.00 0.53 -11.20
CA ARG A 87 -3.40 0.90 -11.01
C ARG A 87 -4.20 -0.17 -10.25
N GLN A 88 -3.60 -0.65 -9.15
CA GLN A 88 -4.13 -1.74 -8.36
C GLN A 88 -5.39 -1.27 -7.62
N PRO A 89 -6.55 -1.94 -7.75
CA PRO A 89 -7.73 -1.63 -6.96
C PRO A 89 -7.54 -2.09 -5.52
N LEU A 90 -7.80 -1.20 -4.57
CA LEU A 90 -7.75 -1.52 -3.13
C LEU A 90 -9.08 -2.15 -2.69
N GLN A 91 -8.99 -3.01 -1.68
CA GLN A 91 -10.12 -3.75 -1.11
C GLN A 91 -10.84 -2.96 0.01
N GLY A 92 -10.25 -1.83 0.42
CA GLY A 92 -10.66 -1.02 1.57
C GLY A 92 -9.44 -0.43 2.26
N PRO A 93 -9.63 0.29 3.38
CA PRO A 93 -8.54 0.70 4.27
C PRO A 93 -7.66 -0.49 4.65
N THR A 94 -6.35 -0.29 4.67
CA THR A 94 -5.40 -1.35 5.05
C THR A 94 -5.50 -1.64 6.53
N GLN A 95 -5.53 -2.92 6.90
CA GLN A 95 -5.65 -3.35 8.29
C GLN A 95 -4.65 -4.47 8.60
N HIS A 96 -4.09 -4.47 9.80
CA HIS A 96 -3.24 -5.56 10.23
C HIS A 96 -4.07 -6.81 10.55
N ARG A 97 -3.78 -7.93 9.85
CA ARG A 97 -4.39 -9.26 10.09
C ARG A 97 -5.90 -9.32 9.92
N GLN A 98 -6.50 -8.37 9.22
CA GLN A 98 -7.93 -8.34 8.91
C GLN A 98 -8.10 -8.12 7.42
N LEU A 99 -9.13 -8.75 6.85
CA LEU A 99 -9.50 -8.51 5.46
C LEU A 99 -10.04 -7.09 5.34
N ALA A 100 -9.45 -6.31 4.44
CA ALA A 100 -9.90 -4.97 4.16
C ALA A 100 -11.30 -4.99 3.53
N SER A 101 -12.11 -4.01 3.90
CA SER A 101 -13.48 -3.84 3.41
C SER A 101 -13.87 -2.36 3.43
N TYR A 102 -14.70 -1.94 2.48
CA TYR A 102 -15.30 -0.60 2.43
C TYR A 102 -16.57 -0.46 3.31
N THR A 103 -16.82 -1.41 4.21
CA THR A 103 -18.03 -1.44 5.04
C THR A 103 -18.12 -0.29 6.04
N ASP A 104 -16.98 0.24 6.48
CA ASP A 104 -16.95 1.45 7.28
C ASP A 104 -16.80 2.64 6.32
N LEU A 105 -17.92 3.30 6.03
CA LEU A 105 -17.93 4.54 5.24
C LEU A 105 -17.05 5.57 5.96
N HIS A 106 -15.82 5.76 5.47
CA HIS A 106 -15.07 6.95 5.82
C HIS A 106 -15.79 8.12 5.14
N GLY A 107 -16.36 9.01 5.96
CA GLY A 107 -17.10 10.18 5.49
C GLY A 107 -16.25 11.05 4.55
N PRO A 108 -16.88 12.01 3.86
CA PRO A 108 -16.22 12.85 2.83
C PRO A 108 -15.13 13.80 3.37
N GLU A 109 -14.78 13.72 4.64
CA GLU A 109 -13.81 14.60 5.29
C GLU A 109 -12.54 13.83 5.62
N GLY A 110 -11.61 13.85 4.67
CA GLY A 110 -10.19 13.85 4.99
C GLY A 110 -9.70 15.27 5.25
#